data_AF-A0A951TJS0-F1
#
_entry.id   AF-A0A951TJS0-F1
#
_cell.length_a   1.000
_cell.length_b   1.000
_cell.length_c   1.000
_cell.angle_alpha   90.00
_cell.angle_beta   90.00
_cell.angle_gamma   90.00
#
_symmetry.space_group_name_H-M   'P 1'
#
loop_
_entity.id
_entity.type
_entity.pdbx_description
1 polymer ?
#
loop_
_entity_poly.entity_id
_entity_poly.type
_entity_poly.pdbx_seq_one_letter_code
_entity_poly.pdbx_strand_id
1 'polypeptide(L)'
;MLKSSGGPSSLLLVRSTLEVAALLKSVRPALTHEVEELECEVTRAGQLLLDAGSVARARLALERIHQVRLTLEALRVKQEERQRVA
;
A
#
# COMPACT_ATOMS: atom_id res chain seq x y z
N MET A 1 9.68 -12.04 -27.15
CA MET A 1 8.99 -12.47 -25.91
C MET A 1 9.26 -11.44 -24.82
N LEU A 2 8.28 -10.57 -24.53
CA LEU A 2 8.37 -9.62 -23.42
C LEU A 2 8.06 -10.37 -22.14
N LYS A 3 9.06 -10.59 -21.29
CA LYS A 3 8.88 -11.16 -19.95
C LYS A 3 8.02 -10.18 -19.14
N SER A 4 6.93 -10.71 -18.58
CA SER A 4 6.00 -10.02 -17.68
C SER A 4 6.77 -9.19 -16.65
N SER A 5 6.46 -7.90 -16.60
CA SER A 5 7.09 -6.91 -15.72
C SER A 5 6.57 -7.00 -14.28
N GLY A 6 5.59 -7.88 -14.03
CA GLY A 6 5.10 -8.25 -12.70
C GLY A 6 6.00 -9.28 -12.03
N GLY A 7 7.29 -8.96 -11.88
CA GLY A 7 8.23 -9.85 -11.19
C GLY A 7 7.81 -10.12 -9.72
N PRO A 8 8.27 -11.23 -9.12
CA PRO A 8 7.90 -11.62 -7.75
C PRO A 8 8.13 -10.53 -6.70
N SER A 9 9.17 -9.69 -6.86
CA SER A 9 9.45 -8.57 -5.97
C SER A 9 8.31 -7.53 -5.90
N SER A 10 7.63 -7.28 -7.01
CA SER A 10 6.53 -6.31 -7.08
C SER A 10 5.27 -6.80 -6.36
N LEU A 11 5.02 -8.12 -6.39
CA LEU A 11 3.93 -8.74 -5.64
C LEU A 11 4.23 -8.82 -4.13
N LEU A 12 5.50 -9.02 -3.76
CA LEU A 12 5.93 -8.91 -2.37
C LEU A 12 5.69 -7.50 -1.79
N LEU A 13 5.85 -6.44 -2.60
CA LEU A 13 5.53 -5.07 -2.17
C LEU A 13 4.03 -4.90 -1.87
N VAL A 14 3.15 -5.42 -2.71
CA VAL A 14 1.69 -5.40 -2.46
C VAL A 14 1.38 -6.10 -1.14
N ARG A 15 1.85 -7.34 -0.97
CA ARG A 15 1.62 -8.15 0.22
C ARG A 15 2.15 -7.46 1.49
N SER A 16 3.39 -7.01 1.47
CA SER A 16 3.99 -6.33 2.62
C SER A 16 3.23 -5.05 3.01
N THR A 17 2.74 -4.30 2.02
CA THR A 17 1.95 -3.07 2.29
C THR A 17 0.62 -3.40 2.96
N LEU A 18 -0.07 -4.47 2.53
CA LEU A 18 -1.30 -4.94 3.18
C LEU A 18 -1.04 -5.47 4.60
N GLU A 19 0.05 -6.19 4.83
CA GLU A 19 0.43 -6.66 6.16
C GLU A 19 0.69 -5.50 7.13
N VAL A 20 1.34 -4.41 6.65
CA VAL A 20 1.54 -3.19 7.44
C VAL A 20 0.22 -2.49 7.75
N ALA A 21 -0.69 -2.40 6.77
CA ALA A 21 -2.01 -1.82 6.97
C ALA A 21 -2.82 -2.59 8.03
N ALA A 22 -2.87 -3.92 7.92
CA ALA A 22 -3.52 -4.78 8.90
C ALA A 22 -2.94 -4.61 10.31
N LEU A 23 -1.61 -4.58 10.43
CA LEU A 23 -0.94 -4.33 11.70
C LEU A 23 -1.32 -2.95 12.27
N LEU A 24 -1.32 -1.90 11.45
CA LEU A 24 -1.65 -0.54 11.89
C LEU A 24 -3.08 -0.45 12.44
N LYS A 25 -4.06 -1.12 11.79
CA LYS A 25 -5.43 -1.23 12.32
C LYS A 25 -5.48 -1.93 13.67
N SER A 26 -4.75 -3.04 13.82
CA SER A 26 -4.74 -3.81 15.07
C SER A 26 -4.15 -3.04 16.25
N VAL A 27 -3.09 -2.26 16.02
CA VAL A 27 -2.41 -1.48 17.05
C VAL A 27 -3.13 -0.16 17.30
N ARG A 28 -3.83 0.37 16.29
CA ARG A 28 -4.47 1.70 16.33
C ARG A 28 -5.86 1.67 15.69
N PRO A 29 -6.87 1.16 16.42
CA PRO A 29 -8.23 1.03 15.89
C PRO A 29 -8.86 2.36 15.43
N ALA A 30 -8.42 3.49 15.98
CA ALA A 30 -8.89 4.82 15.58
C ALA A 30 -8.52 5.21 14.14
N LEU A 31 -7.59 4.49 13.49
CA LEU A 31 -7.21 4.69 12.08
C LEU A 31 -7.89 3.69 11.12
N THR A 32 -8.81 2.85 11.62
CA THR A 32 -9.34 1.72 10.86
C THR A 32 -9.94 2.16 9.52
N HIS A 33 -10.76 3.20 9.53
CA HIS A 33 -11.45 3.67 8.33
C HIS A 33 -10.45 4.19 7.27
N GLU A 34 -9.52 5.07 7.66
CA GLU A 34 -8.52 5.61 6.72
C GLU A 34 -7.60 4.50 6.19
N VAL A 35 -7.28 3.50 7.00
CA VAL A 35 -6.42 2.38 6.56
C VAL A 35 -7.17 1.42 5.62
N GLU A 36 -8.47 1.21 5.82
CA GLU A 36 -9.29 0.38 4.90
C GLU A 36 -9.37 0.97 3.48
N GLU A 37 -9.47 2.29 3.36
CA GLU A 37 -9.43 2.98 2.06
C GLU A 37 -8.09 2.72 1.35
N LEU A 38 -6.99 2.75 2.11
CA LEU A 38 -5.64 2.50 1.61
C LEU A 38 -5.42 1.02 1.23
N GLU A 39 -5.99 0.07 1.98
CA GLU A 39 -5.98 -1.36 1.62
C GLU A 39 -6.72 -1.63 0.31
N CYS A 40 -7.88 -0.99 0.13
CA CYS A 40 -8.65 -1.08 -1.10
C CYS A 40 -7.82 -0.58 -2.29
N GLU A 41 -7.10 0.53 -2.10
CA GLU A 41 -6.23 1.10 -3.12
C GLU A 41 -5.04 0.21 -3.46
N VAL A 42 -4.39 -0.40 -2.46
CA VAL A 42 -3.29 -1.36 -2.67
C VAL A 42 -3.78 -2.60 -3.40
N THR A 43 -4.97 -3.09 -3.07
CA THR A 43 -5.60 -4.24 -3.74
C THR A 43 -5.87 -3.91 -5.21
N ARG A 44 -6.46 -2.73 -5.49
CA ARG A 44 -6.69 -2.26 -6.87
C ARG A 44 -5.39 -2.11 -7.66
N ALA A 45 -4.37 -1.52 -7.05
CA ALA A 45 -3.07 -1.34 -7.70
C ALA A 45 -2.36 -2.69 -7.91
N GLY A 46 -2.48 -3.63 -6.96
CA GLY A 46 -1.98 -4.99 -7.10
C GLY A 46 -2.64 -5.75 -8.25
N GLN A 47 -3.96 -5.61 -8.40
CA GLN A 47 -4.68 -6.18 -9.55
C GLN A 47 -4.22 -5.55 -10.86
N LEU A 48 -4.07 -4.22 -10.91
CA LEU A 48 -3.54 -3.52 -12.09
C LEU A 48 -2.13 -3.99 -12.46
N LEU A 49 -1.29 -4.31 -11.47
CA LEU A 49 0.05 -4.83 -11.67
C LEU A 49 0.05 -6.25 -12.26
N LEU A 50 -0.87 -7.11 -11.80
CA LEU A 50 -1.05 -8.46 -12.33
C LEU A 50 -1.56 -8.42 -13.79
N ASP A 51 -2.50 -7.51 -14.06
CA ASP A 51 -3.11 -7.33 -15.38
C ASP A 51 -2.26 -6.43 -16.31
N ALA A 52 -1.08 -6.01 -15.87
CA ALA A 52 -0.25 -5.08 -16.62
C ALA A 52 0.33 -5.74 -17.87
N GLY A 53 -0.34 -5.56 -19.01
CA GLY A 53 0.19 -5.92 -20.33
C GLY A 53 1.33 -5.04 -20.83
N SER A 54 1.74 -4.02 -20.07
CA SER A 54 2.84 -3.11 -20.43
C SER A 54 3.62 -2.62 -19.21
N VAL A 55 4.90 -2.31 -19.42
CA VAL A 55 5.81 -1.76 -18.40
C VAL A 55 5.28 -0.45 -17.82
N ALA A 56 4.66 0.41 -18.66
CA ALA A 56 4.10 1.68 -18.21
C ALA A 56 2.96 1.49 -17.21
N ARG A 57 2.07 0.51 -17.45
CA ARG A 57 0.97 0.19 -16.51
C ARG A 57 1.48 -0.44 -15.22
N ALA A 58 2.48 -1.32 -15.31
CA ALA A 58 3.13 -1.88 -14.13
C ALA A 58 3.80 -0.79 -13.28
N ARG A 59 4.45 0.20 -13.91
CA ARG A 59 5.05 1.34 -13.23
C ARG A 59 4.00 2.20 -12.52
N LEU A 60 2.89 2.49 -13.19
CA LEU A 60 1.78 3.24 -12.58
C LEU A 60 1.20 2.52 -11.36
N ALA A 61 1.03 1.20 -11.44
CA ALA A 61 0.57 0.39 -10.31
C ALA A 61 1.55 0.47 -9.12
N LEU A 62 2.86 0.35 -9.39
CA LEU A 62 3.90 0.46 -8.37
C LEU A 62 3.97 1.85 -7.73
N GLU A 63 3.77 2.91 -8.51
CA GLU A 63 3.73 4.28 -8.02
C GLU A 63 2.55 4.51 -7.07
N ARG A 64 1.37 3.97 -7.40
CA ARG A 64 0.20 3.99 -6.50
C ARG A 64 0.46 3.26 -5.20
N ILE A 65 1.05 2.06 -5.26
CA ILE A 65 1.44 1.30 -4.05
C ILE A 65 2.45 2.08 -3.22
N HIS A 66 3.42 2.73 -3.87
CA HIS A 66 4.39 3.57 -3.17
C HIS A 66 3.73 4.75 -2.46
N GLN A 67 2.78 5.43 -3.11
CA GLN A 67 2.04 6.53 -2.51
C GLN A 67 1.26 6.07 -1.27
N VAL A 68 0.59 4.92 -1.34
CA VAL A 68 -0.12 4.36 -0.18
C VAL A 68 0.84 4.10 1.00
N ARG A 69 2.04 3.56 0.74
CA ARG A 69 3.04 3.33 1.80
C ARG A 69 3.42 4.63 2.51
N LEU A 70 3.66 5.70 1.75
CA LEU A 70 3.96 7.02 2.33
C LEU A 70 2.80 7.54 3.17
N THR A 71 1.55 7.35 2.72
CA THR A 71 0.37 7.76 3.48
C THR A 71 0.21 6.95 4.77
N LEU A 72 0.43 5.64 4.76
CA LEU A 72 0.41 4.81 5.96
C LEU A 72 1.47 5.25 6.98
N GLU A 73 2.67 5.59 6.51
CA GLU A 73 3.74 6.11 7.36
C GLU A 73 3.38 7.48 7.97
N ALA A 74 2.81 8.39 7.17
CA ALA A 74 2.35 9.68 7.65
C ALA A 74 1.21 9.56 8.69
N LEU A 75 0.24 8.66 8.47
CA LEU A 75 -0.81 8.37 9.45
C LEU A 75 -0.21 7.83 10.75
N ARG A 76 0.81 6.98 10.65
CA ARG A 76 1.52 6.47 11.80
C ARG A 76 2.19 7.59 12.60
N VAL A 77 2.92 8.49 11.95
CA VAL A 77 3.62 9.62 12.61
C VAL A 77 2.62 10.58 13.25
N LYS A 78 1.56 10.96 12.54
CA LYS A 78 0.53 11.89 13.03
C LYS A 78 -0.15 11.38 14.30
N GLN A 79 -0.38 10.07 14.43
CA GLN A 79 -0.94 9.50 15.65
C GLN A 79 0.07 9.47 16.81
N GLU A 80 1.35 9.21 16.53
CA GLU A 80 2.40 9.28 17.56
C GLU A 80 2.55 10.70 18.10
N GLU A 81 2.42 11.73 17.26
CA GLU A 81 2.40 13.13 17.68
C GLU A 81 1.19 13.45 18.55
N ARG A 82 -0.01 13.02 18.15
CA ARG A 82 -1.24 13.22 18.95
C ARG A 82 -1.16 12.58 20.34
N GLN A 83 -0.54 11.41 20.44
CA GLN A 83 -0.35 10.70 21.71
C GLN A 83 0.69 11.35 22.64
N ARG A 84 1.63 12.13 22.11
CA ARG A 84 2.64 12.84 22.92
C ARG A 84 2.12 14.14 23.51
N VAL A 85 1.09 14.71 22.91
CA VAL A 85 0.50 16.00 23.31
C VAL A 85 -0.69 15.83 24.27
N ALA A 86 -1.28 14.63 24.33
CA ALA A 86 -2.36 14.25 25.24
C ALA A 86 -1.80 13.66 26.55
#